data_AF-H2KUH8-F1
#
_entry.id   AF-H2KUH8-F1
#
_cell.length_a   1.000
_cell.length_b   1.000
_cell.length_c   1.000
_cell.angle_alpha   90.00
_cell.angle_beta   90.00
_cell.angle_gamma   90.00
#
_symmetry.space_group_name_H-M   'P 1'
#
loop_
_entity.id
_entity.type
_entity.pdbx_description
1 polymer ?
#
loop_
_entity_poly.entity_id
_entity_poly.type
_entity_poly.pdbx_seq_one_letter_code
_entity_poly.pdbx_strand_id
1 'polypeptide(L)'
;MNKLTVDKFRIKNIRAFYDDTTGTEVEETESMLYYKTQTFYCKVEIEIPTCTTERDWTIGLVQACDYMYLANDYDGVGKSLWEFHPLKSGLRKLINDSDGRQYPFYSVNQSLYNIKKGPVRKLTLNLQVKDYFHPSVVWELPYSGGVRLTEINRQQKFLIWLVAIKYGKKLSCKDEITVLKKIRWEYDLHMKVDPFMPLGSRVRKIYDVQDSAIMMMDPDKTYRLPIAATFPPHCNAAQSLIWYPKDPHKHARILVPPKQIIVPWEEWVHDMLGRNARVRKPNEVSEIGDTLVCA
;
A
#
# COMPACT_ATOMS: atom_id res chain seq x y z
N MET A 1 6.05 -40.65 -7.04
CA MET A 1 5.42 -39.46 -6.42
C MET A 1 5.17 -38.42 -7.49
N ASN A 2 4.01 -37.75 -7.46
CA ASN A 2 3.68 -36.72 -8.44
C ASN A 2 4.53 -35.46 -8.21
N LYS A 3 4.97 -34.82 -9.29
CA LYS A 3 5.72 -33.55 -9.21
C LYS A 3 4.80 -32.40 -8.80
N LEU A 4 5.31 -31.45 -8.03
CA LEU A 4 4.61 -30.21 -7.71
C LEU A 4 4.56 -29.31 -8.94
N THR A 5 3.35 -28.98 -9.33
CA THR A 5 2.98 -28.09 -10.43
C THR A 5 1.89 -27.14 -9.94
N VAL A 6 1.64 -26.06 -10.67
CA VAL A 6 0.71 -25.00 -10.22
C VAL A 6 -0.70 -25.55 -9.95
N ASP A 7 -1.17 -26.51 -10.75
CA ASP A 7 -2.49 -27.18 -10.59
C ASP A 7 -2.63 -27.96 -9.27
N LYS A 8 -1.53 -28.21 -8.55
CA LYS A 8 -1.55 -28.87 -7.25
C LYS A 8 -1.87 -27.92 -6.10
N PHE A 9 -1.79 -26.61 -6.29
CA PHE A 9 -2.26 -25.64 -5.30
C PHE A 9 -3.78 -25.56 -5.36
N ARG A 10 -4.45 -26.31 -4.47
CA ARG A 10 -5.91 -26.34 -4.41
C ARG A 10 -6.41 -25.26 -3.47
N ILE A 11 -6.89 -24.15 -4.02
CA ILE A 11 -7.54 -23.09 -3.23
C ILE A 11 -8.86 -23.64 -2.71
N LYS A 12 -8.94 -23.86 -1.39
CA LYS A 12 -10.13 -24.36 -0.71
C LYS A 12 -11.13 -23.25 -0.43
N ASN A 13 -10.61 -22.10 -0.01
CA ASN A 13 -11.42 -20.96 0.36
C ASN A 13 -10.66 -19.66 0.12
N ILE A 14 -11.38 -18.62 -0.28
CA ILE A 14 -10.87 -17.26 -0.37
C ILE A 14 -11.96 -16.31 0.11
N ARG A 15 -11.66 -15.50 1.12
CA ARG A 15 -12.59 -14.54 1.70
C ARG A 15 -11.89 -13.20 1.84
N ALA A 16 -12.50 -12.16 1.31
CA ALA A 16 -12.08 -10.79 1.54
C ALA A 16 -13.27 -10.02 2.11
N PHE A 17 -13.06 -9.31 3.21
CA PHE A 17 -14.12 -8.63 3.96
C PHE A 17 -13.56 -7.52 4.84
N TYR A 18 -14.40 -6.53 5.14
CA TYR A 18 -14.18 -5.60 6.24
C TYR A 18 -14.69 -6.23 7.54
N ASP A 19 -13.91 -6.09 8.61
CA ASP A 19 -14.26 -6.60 9.94
C ASP A 19 -15.37 -5.73 10.55
N ASP A 20 -16.58 -6.29 10.64
CA ASP A 20 -17.78 -5.65 11.16
C ASP A 20 -17.74 -5.41 12.68
N THR A 21 -16.79 -6.02 13.38
CA THR A 21 -16.52 -5.76 14.80
C THR A 21 -15.59 -4.57 15.02
N THR A 22 -15.00 -4.03 13.95
CA THR A 22 -14.13 -2.85 14.01
C THR A 22 -14.76 -1.66 13.30
N GLY A 23 -14.40 -0.45 13.73
CA GLY A 23 -14.73 0.79 13.04
C GLY A 23 -13.57 1.77 13.13
N THR A 24 -13.72 2.97 12.56
CA THR A 24 -12.72 4.02 12.74
C THR A 24 -12.73 4.54 14.18
N GLU A 25 -11.61 4.33 14.87
CA GLU A 25 -11.32 4.83 16.22
C GLU A 25 -10.48 6.10 16.11
N VAL A 26 -10.70 7.09 16.98
CA VAL A 26 -9.94 8.34 17.03
C VAL A 26 -9.40 8.61 18.43
N GLU A 27 -8.19 9.16 18.50
CA GLU A 27 -7.55 9.63 19.72
C GLU A 27 -7.02 11.05 19.48
N GLU A 28 -7.47 11.99 20.32
CA GLU A 28 -7.06 13.39 20.23
C GLU A 28 -6.03 13.70 21.31
N THR A 29 -4.87 14.23 20.89
CA THR A 29 -3.86 14.83 21.78
C THR A 29 -3.79 16.33 21.53
N GLU A 30 -3.06 17.09 22.35
CA GLU A 30 -2.94 18.54 22.18
C GLU A 30 -2.40 18.95 20.79
N SER A 31 -1.53 18.13 20.20
CA SER A 31 -0.83 18.44 18.95
C SER A 31 -1.34 17.67 17.73
N MET A 32 -1.93 16.50 17.92
CA MET A 32 -2.30 15.59 16.82
C MET A 32 -3.61 14.84 17.05
N LEU A 33 -4.24 14.48 15.94
CA LEU A 33 -5.25 13.45 15.83
C LEU A 33 -4.59 12.13 15.38
N TYR A 34 -4.80 11.08 16.14
CA TYR A 34 -4.54 9.71 15.71
C TYR A 34 -5.86 9.08 15.33
N TYR A 35 -5.86 8.27 14.28
CA TYR A 35 -7.03 7.45 13.99
C TYR A 35 -6.62 6.10 13.46
N LYS A 36 -7.41 5.09 13.79
CA LYS A 36 -7.25 3.73 13.32
C LYS A 36 -8.48 3.33 12.55
N THR A 37 -8.33 2.96 11.29
CA THR A 37 -9.46 2.66 10.42
C THR A 37 -10.07 1.28 10.65
N GLN A 38 -11.26 1.04 10.11
CA GLN A 38 -11.83 -0.31 10.01
C GLN A 38 -10.81 -1.27 9.39
N THR A 39 -10.75 -2.49 9.90
CA THR A 39 -9.78 -3.49 9.42
C THR A 39 -10.31 -4.23 8.21
N PHE A 40 -9.50 -4.30 7.16
CA PHE A 40 -9.72 -5.19 6.02
C PHE A 40 -8.97 -6.51 6.21
N TYR A 41 -9.62 -7.62 5.83
CA TYR A 41 -8.99 -8.94 5.76
C TYR A 41 -9.13 -9.53 4.37
N CYS A 42 -8.06 -10.17 3.89
CA CYS A 42 -8.11 -11.18 2.83
C CYS A 42 -7.49 -12.47 3.37
N LYS A 43 -8.27 -13.54 3.48
CA LYS A 43 -7.86 -14.85 3.98
C LYS A 43 -7.98 -15.90 2.89
N VAL A 44 -6.93 -16.70 2.70
CA VAL A 44 -6.87 -17.77 1.70
C VAL A 44 -6.46 -19.08 2.36
N GLU A 45 -7.25 -20.13 2.11
CA GLU A 45 -6.94 -21.50 2.51
C GLU A 45 -6.53 -22.32 1.29
N ILE A 46 -5.39 -23.01 1.37
CA ILE A 46 -4.79 -23.75 0.26
C ILE A 46 -4.39 -25.14 0.72
N GLU A 47 -4.82 -26.16 0.00
CA GLU A 47 -4.36 -27.54 0.20
C GLU A 47 -3.28 -27.86 -0.83
N ILE A 48 -2.16 -28.42 -0.36
CA ILE A 48 -1.11 -28.99 -1.20
C ILE A 48 -1.07 -30.50 -0.92
N PRO A 49 -1.23 -31.37 -1.93
CA PRO A 49 -1.17 -32.81 -1.75
C PRO A 49 0.28 -33.29 -1.53
N THR A 50 0.43 -34.53 -1.08
CA THR A 50 1.76 -35.17 -1.04
C THR A 50 2.36 -35.22 -2.45
N CYS A 51 3.53 -34.63 -2.63
CA CYS A 51 4.21 -34.50 -3.92
C CYS A 51 5.72 -34.35 -3.74
N THR A 52 6.46 -34.18 -4.84
CA THR A 52 7.87 -33.83 -4.83
C THR A 52 8.12 -32.59 -5.68
N THR A 53 8.97 -31.69 -5.23
CA THR A 53 9.38 -30.54 -6.04
C THR A 53 10.89 -30.57 -6.34
N GLU A 54 11.25 -30.20 -7.56
CA GLU A 54 12.65 -30.08 -7.99
C GLU A 54 13.26 -28.70 -7.70
N ARG A 55 12.41 -27.72 -7.36
CA ARG A 55 12.78 -26.33 -7.11
C ARG A 55 12.15 -25.84 -5.82
N ASP A 56 12.71 -24.77 -5.26
CA ASP A 56 12.04 -24.02 -4.21
C ASP A 56 10.84 -23.27 -4.81
N TRP A 57 9.77 -23.16 -4.02
CA TRP A 57 8.60 -22.36 -4.34
C TRP A 57 8.25 -21.44 -3.17
N THR A 58 7.57 -20.35 -3.49
CA THR A 58 6.81 -19.58 -2.51
C THR A 58 5.41 -19.38 -3.03
N ILE A 59 4.41 -19.63 -2.17
CA ILE A 59 3.02 -19.24 -2.43
C ILE A 59 2.67 -18.12 -1.47
N GLY A 60 2.08 -17.04 -1.97
CA GLY A 60 1.84 -15.86 -1.14
C GLY A 60 0.92 -14.81 -1.73
N LEU A 61 0.54 -13.86 -0.89
CA LEU A 61 -0.28 -12.71 -1.21
C LEU A 61 0.61 -11.49 -1.43
N VAL A 62 0.43 -10.86 -2.58
CA VAL A 62 1.07 -9.60 -2.99
C VAL A 62 -0.01 -8.54 -3.00
N GLN A 63 0.21 -7.42 -2.31
CA GLN A 63 -0.66 -6.25 -2.38
C GLN A 63 0.04 -5.10 -3.10
N ALA A 64 -0.72 -4.30 -3.84
CA ALA A 64 -0.26 -3.04 -4.37
C ALA A 64 -1.38 -2.00 -4.35
N CYS A 65 -0.99 -0.74 -4.17
CA CYS A 65 -1.88 0.42 -4.27
C CYS A 65 -1.80 0.98 -5.70
N ASP A 66 -2.94 1.19 -6.36
CA ASP A 66 -3.02 1.77 -7.71
C ASP A 66 -3.78 3.11 -7.75
N TYR A 67 -4.34 3.53 -6.61
CA TYR A 67 -4.95 4.83 -6.44
C TYR A 67 -4.86 5.26 -4.98
N MET A 68 -4.47 6.52 -4.76
CA MET A 68 -4.47 7.16 -3.45
C MET A 68 -4.85 8.62 -3.56
N TYR A 69 -5.79 9.03 -2.73
CA TYR A 69 -6.09 10.40 -2.38
C TYR A 69 -6.18 10.48 -0.86
N LEU A 70 -5.20 11.09 -0.22
CA LEU A 70 -5.18 11.26 1.23
C LEU A 70 -4.87 12.73 1.55
N ALA A 71 -5.91 13.49 1.86
CA ALA A 71 -5.86 14.93 2.02
C ALA A 71 -6.38 15.37 3.40
N ASN A 72 -5.63 16.25 4.05
CA ASN A 72 -6.06 16.97 5.23
C ASN A 72 -6.32 18.43 4.81
N ASP A 73 -7.55 18.91 5.00
CA ASP A 73 -7.96 20.29 4.72
C ASP A 73 -7.81 21.17 5.95
N TYR A 74 -7.29 22.37 5.75
CA TYR A 74 -7.03 23.35 6.79
C TYR A 74 -7.84 24.63 6.50
N ASP A 75 -9.17 24.49 6.62
CA ASP A 75 -10.17 25.56 6.44
C ASP A 75 -10.04 26.37 5.13
N GLY A 76 -9.77 25.68 4.02
CA GLY A 76 -9.66 26.34 2.73
C GLY A 76 -8.44 27.25 2.56
N VAL A 77 -7.51 27.32 3.52
CA VAL A 77 -6.21 27.99 3.35
C VAL A 77 -5.27 27.14 2.48
N GLY A 78 -5.44 25.82 2.53
CA GLY A 78 -4.71 24.85 1.72
C GLY A 78 -4.92 23.44 2.24
N LYS A 79 -4.21 22.49 1.64
CA LYS A 79 -4.31 21.07 1.96
C LYS A 79 -2.92 20.46 2.15
N SER A 80 -2.77 19.55 3.10
CA SER A 80 -1.63 18.63 3.09
C SER A 80 -2.06 17.32 2.44
N LEU A 81 -1.33 16.83 1.44
CA LEU A 81 -1.61 15.58 0.78
C LEU A 81 -0.47 14.58 1.00
N TRP A 82 -0.82 13.37 1.38
CA TRP A 82 0.09 12.23 1.20
C TRP A 82 0.03 11.82 -0.26
N GLU A 83 1.18 11.72 -0.90
CA GLU A 83 1.30 11.42 -2.32
C GLU A 83 2.41 10.42 -2.59
N PHE A 84 2.17 9.55 -3.55
CA PHE A 84 3.20 8.71 -4.13
C PHE A 84 3.66 9.32 -5.47
N HIS A 85 4.91 9.76 -5.53
CA HIS A 85 5.48 10.28 -6.78
C HIS A 85 5.30 9.32 -7.97
N PRO A 86 5.56 8.00 -7.87
CA PRO A 86 5.41 7.11 -9.02
C PRO A 86 4.00 7.07 -9.61
N LEU A 87 2.95 7.23 -8.80
CA LEU A 87 1.57 7.30 -9.31
C LEU A 87 1.27 8.69 -9.89
N LYS A 88 1.68 9.75 -9.19
CA LYS A 88 1.39 11.14 -9.58
C LYS A 88 2.07 11.54 -10.89
N SER A 89 3.33 11.13 -11.10
CA SER A 89 4.07 11.37 -12.34
C SER A 89 3.65 10.44 -13.49
N GLY A 90 2.86 9.40 -13.20
CA GLY A 90 2.45 8.39 -14.19
C GLY A 90 3.55 7.37 -14.54
N LEU A 91 4.73 7.44 -13.90
CA LEU A 91 5.84 6.51 -14.12
C LEU A 91 5.48 5.07 -13.73
N ARG A 92 4.59 4.89 -12.76
CA ARG A 92 4.01 3.59 -12.40
C ARG A 92 2.49 3.71 -12.27
N LYS A 93 1.80 2.63 -12.65
CA LYS A 93 0.34 2.52 -12.46
C LYS A 93 -0.05 1.98 -11.08
N LEU A 94 0.92 1.43 -10.35
CA LEU A 94 0.75 0.88 -9.01
C LEU A 94 2.08 0.86 -8.27
N ILE A 95 2.01 0.71 -6.95
CA ILE A 95 3.17 0.60 -6.05
C ILE A 95 2.92 -0.58 -5.12
N ASN A 96 3.94 -1.43 -4.96
CA ASN A 96 3.90 -2.56 -4.03
C ASN A 96 3.58 -2.08 -2.60
N ASP A 97 2.84 -2.87 -1.84
CA ASP A 97 2.47 -2.54 -0.46
C ASP A 97 2.99 -3.60 0.52
N SER A 98 4.26 -3.96 0.39
CA SER A 98 4.93 -4.85 1.33
C SER A 98 5.40 -4.14 2.59
N ASP A 99 5.74 -4.96 3.59
CA ASP A 99 6.49 -4.54 4.79
C ASP A 99 7.96 -4.15 4.49
N GLY A 100 8.40 -4.20 3.22
CA GLY A 100 9.75 -3.87 2.78
C GLY A 100 10.81 -4.93 3.10
N ARG A 101 10.45 -6.07 3.71
CA ARG A 101 11.40 -7.13 4.11
C ARG A 101 11.56 -8.21 3.05
N GLN A 102 10.48 -8.60 2.39
CA GLN A 102 10.51 -9.64 1.36
C GLN A 102 9.52 -9.34 0.23
N TYR A 103 9.99 -8.66 -0.80
CA TYR A 103 9.22 -8.48 -2.04
C TYR A 103 8.98 -9.84 -2.72
N PRO A 104 7.83 -10.03 -3.39
CA PRO A 104 6.71 -9.09 -3.56
C PRO A 104 5.68 -9.09 -2.42
N PHE A 105 5.85 -9.94 -1.40
CA PHE A 105 4.78 -10.34 -0.50
C PHE A 105 4.41 -9.25 0.50
N TYR A 106 3.12 -9.15 0.84
CA TYR A 106 2.59 -8.15 1.78
C TYR A 106 3.30 -8.20 3.16
N SER A 107 3.41 -9.39 3.74
CA SER A 107 4.08 -9.61 5.02
C SER A 107 4.75 -10.97 5.11
N VAL A 108 5.98 -10.99 5.62
CA VAL A 108 6.75 -12.23 5.84
C VAL A 108 6.12 -13.21 6.83
N ASN A 109 5.25 -12.73 7.73
CA ASN A 109 4.75 -13.54 8.83
C ASN A 109 3.47 -14.31 8.50
N GLN A 110 2.63 -13.75 7.62
CA GLN A 110 1.26 -14.23 7.43
C GLN A 110 0.83 -14.30 5.98
N SER A 111 1.57 -13.68 5.06
CA SER A 111 1.14 -13.56 3.67
C SER A 111 1.88 -14.50 2.72
N LEU A 112 2.82 -15.34 3.18
CA LEU A 112 3.55 -16.27 2.32
C LEU A 112 3.89 -17.59 3.01
N TYR A 113 4.15 -18.62 2.22
CA TYR A 113 4.69 -19.90 2.65
C TYR A 113 5.76 -20.41 1.68
N ASN A 114 6.92 -20.79 2.22
CA ASN A 114 8.05 -21.29 1.44
C ASN A 114 8.04 -22.82 1.40
N ILE A 115 8.15 -23.40 0.21
CA ILE A 115 8.22 -24.84 -0.03
C ILE A 115 9.62 -25.16 -0.54
N LYS A 116 10.36 -25.98 0.19
CA LYS A 116 11.72 -26.37 -0.18
C LYS A 116 11.73 -27.51 -1.20
N LYS A 117 12.75 -27.52 -2.04
CA LYS A 117 13.08 -28.64 -2.93
C LYS A 117 13.09 -29.97 -2.15
N GLY A 118 12.43 -31.00 -2.69
CA GLY A 118 12.36 -32.33 -2.10
C GLY A 118 10.92 -32.84 -1.92
N PRO A 119 10.73 -33.86 -1.06
CA PRO A 119 9.41 -34.37 -0.72
C PRO A 119 8.56 -33.35 0.06
N VAL A 120 7.31 -33.20 -0.34
CA VAL A 120 6.31 -32.35 0.30
C VAL A 120 5.20 -33.25 0.80
N ARG A 121 4.93 -33.24 2.11
CA ARG A 121 3.78 -33.95 2.70
C ARG A 121 2.50 -33.17 2.43
N LYS A 122 1.35 -33.84 2.42
CA LYS A 122 0.06 -33.16 2.39
C LYS A 122 -0.01 -32.12 3.51
N LEU A 123 -0.38 -30.90 3.16
CA LEU A 123 -0.48 -29.79 4.10
C LEU A 123 -1.59 -28.81 3.69
N THR A 124 -2.20 -28.16 4.68
CA THR A 124 -3.17 -27.08 4.49
C THR A 124 -2.56 -25.78 5.02
N LEU A 125 -2.56 -24.74 4.19
CA LEU A 125 -2.02 -23.42 4.47
C LEU A 125 -3.14 -22.42 4.66
N ASN A 126 -2.94 -21.50 5.60
CA ASN A 126 -3.74 -20.29 5.74
C ASN A 126 -2.82 -19.09 5.53
N LEU A 127 -3.11 -18.31 4.48
CA LEU A 127 -2.42 -17.06 4.18
C LEU A 127 -3.39 -15.91 4.41
N GLN A 128 -2.90 -14.78 4.89
CA GLN A 128 -3.72 -13.59 5.03
C GLN A 128 -3.00 -12.27 4.76
N VAL A 129 -3.80 -11.31 4.31
CA VAL A 129 -3.55 -9.87 4.42
C VAL A 129 -4.50 -9.37 5.50
N LYS A 130 -3.95 -8.64 6.48
CA LYS A 130 -4.69 -7.88 7.47
C LYS A 130 -4.20 -6.45 7.34
N ASP A 131 -5.08 -5.56 6.90
CA ASP A 131 -4.71 -4.19 6.62
C ASP A 131 -5.64 -3.20 7.33
N TYR A 132 -5.05 -2.13 7.84
CA TYR A 132 -5.72 -1.00 8.45
C TYR A 132 -4.74 0.16 8.50
N PHE A 133 -5.26 1.38 8.46
CA PHE A 133 -4.46 2.59 8.48
C PHE A 133 -4.44 3.16 9.89
N HIS A 134 -3.25 3.57 10.33
CA HIS A 134 -3.05 4.18 11.64
C HIS A 134 -2.16 5.44 11.55
N PRO A 135 -2.61 6.49 10.83
CA PRO A 135 -1.83 7.72 10.69
C PRO A 135 -1.97 8.65 11.90
N SER A 136 -1.06 9.62 11.96
CA SER A 136 -1.18 10.82 12.78
C SER A 136 -1.34 12.06 11.90
N VAL A 137 -2.20 12.99 12.32
CA VAL A 137 -2.49 14.24 11.61
C VAL A 137 -2.34 15.40 12.59
N VAL A 138 -1.54 16.40 12.23
CA VAL A 138 -1.36 17.60 13.06
C VAL A 138 -2.60 18.49 13.01
N TRP A 139 -3.01 19.03 14.16
CA TRP A 139 -4.11 20.00 14.20
C TRP A 139 -3.76 21.28 13.49
N GLU A 140 -2.52 21.75 13.64
CA GLU A 140 -2.02 22.99 13.07
C GLU A 140 -0.68 22.75 12.35
N LEU A 141 -0.51 23.39 11.20
CA LEU A 141 0.76 23.31 10.48
C LEU A 141 1.77 24.33 11.06
N PRO A 142 3.01 23.92 11.36
CA PRO A 142 4.00 24.72 12.11
C PRO A 142 4.38 26.07 11.46
N TYR A 143 4.10 26.27 10.17
CA TYR A 143 4.48 27.47 9.42
C TYR A 143 3.29 28.30 8.91
N SER A 144 2.08 27.94 9.30
CA SER A 144 0.86 28.47 8.69
C SER A 144 0.17 29.57 9.51
N GLY A 145 0.61 29.80 10.75
CA GLY A 145 0.04 30.85 11.61
C GLY A 145 -1.29 30.46 12.25
N GLY A 146 -1.41 29.22 12.73
CA GLY A 146 -2.62 28.74 13.43
C GLY A 146 -3.73 28.23 12.52
N VAL A 147 -3.42 27.84 11.28
CA VAL A 147 -4.41 27.22 10.39
C VAL A 147 -4.72 25.83 10.90
N ARG A 148 -6.01 25.53 11.08
CA ARG A 148 -6.47 24.34 11.80
C ARG A 148 -7.12 23.33 10.88
N LEU A 149 -6.93 22.06 11.19
CA LEU A 149 -7.55 20.94 10.50
C LEU A 149 -9.08 21.05 10.58
N THR A 150 -9.74 20.94 9.44
CA THR A 150 -11.21 20.92 9.34
C THR A 150 -11.73 19.65 8.69
N GLU A 151 -10.95 19.01 7.83
CA GLU A 151 -11.38 17.77 7.16
C GLU A 151 -10.24 16.80 6.91
N ILE A 152 -10.55 15.52 6.94
CA ILE A 152 -9.67 14.44 6.46
C ILE A 152 -10.44 13.65 5.42
N ASN A 153 -9.84 13.48 4.25
CA ASN A 153 -10.37 12.67 3.16
C ASN A 153 -9.35 11.61 2.80
N ARG A 154 -9.75 10.34 2.84
CA ARG A 154 -8.94 9.20 2.44
C ARG A 154 -9.73 8.37 1.45
N GLN A 155 -9.18 8.20 0.26
CA GLN A 155 -9.65 7.25 -0.73
C GLN A 155 -8.46 6.48 -1.25
N GLN A 156 -8.48 5.18 -1.09
CA GLN A 156 -7.42 4.33 -1.61
C GLN A 156 -7.98 3.08 -2.22
N LYS A 157 -7.24 2.56 -3.19
CA LYS A 157 -7.64 1.34 -3.86
C LYS A 157 -6.44 0.41 -4.03
N PHE A 158 -6.70 -0.86 -3.76
CA PHE A 158 -5.66 -1.88 -3.68
C PHE A 158 -6.01 -3.09 -4.53
N LEU A 159 -4.96 -3.75 -5.02
CA LEU A 159 -5.04 -5.03 -5.69
C LEU A 159 -4.27 -6.05 -4.89
N ILE A 160 -4.87 -7.22 -4.69
CA ILE A 160 -4.21 -8.37 -4.07
C ILE A 160 -4.12 -9.49 -5.10
N TRP A 161 -2.94 -10.09 -5.22
CA TRP A 161 -2.73 -11.30 -6.01
C TRP A 161 -2.28 -12.43 -5.11
N LEU A 162 -2.94 -13.58 -5.23
CA LEU A 162 -2.38 -14.84 -4.78
C LEU A 162 -1.44 -15.36 -5.86
N VAL A 163 -0.17 -15.54 -5.55
CA VAL A 163 0.86 -15.91 -6.51
C VAL A 163 1.63 -17.15 -6.05
N ALA A 164 2.01 -17.98 -7.01
CA ALA A 164 2.99 -19.05 -6.82
C ALA A 164 4.25 -18.68 -7.62
N ILE A 165 5.37 -18.54 -6.91
CA ILE A 165 6.68 -18.27 -7.47
C ILE A 165 7.47 -19.57 -7.42
N LYS A 166 7.98 -20.01 -8.56
CA LYS A 166 8.90 -21.15 -8.66
C LYS A 166 10.27 -20.60 -9.02
N TYR A 167 11.22 -20.75 -8.11
CA TYR A 167 12.53 -20.12 -8.24
C TYR A 167 13.39 -20.78 -9.31
N GLY A 168 14.25 -19.99 -9.95
CA GLY A 168 15.27 -20.48 -10.88
C GLY A 168 16.22 -21.50 -10.25
N LYS A 169 16.71 -22.48 -11.03
CA LYS A 169 17.70 -23.47 -10.53
C LYS A 169 19.10 -22.87 -10.32
N LYS A 170 19.40 -21.76 -11.00
CA LYS A 170 20.67 -21.03 -10.98
C LYS A 170 20.33 -19.53 -11.02
N LEU A 171 21.26 -18.66 -10.59
CA LEU A 171 21.08 -17.20 -10.66
C LEU A 171 20.73 -16.68 -12.07
N SER A 172 21.13 -17.39 -13.13
CA SER A 172 20.84 -17.02 -14.52
C SER A 172 19.43 -17.43 -15.00
N CYS A 173 18.70 -18.23 -14.23
CA CYS A 173 17.34 -18.64 -14.57
C CYS A 173 16.34 -17.69 -13.93
N LYS A 174 15.45 -17.08 -14.75
CA LYS A 174 14.35 -16.25 -14.23
C LYS A 174 13.37 -17.08 -13.41
N ASP A 175 12.80 -16.45 -12.39
CA ASP A 175 11.72 -17.01 -11.60
C ASP A 175 10.43 -17.11 -12.43
N GLU A 176 9.69 -18.20 -12.23
CA GLU A 176 8.40 -18.42 -12.88
C GLU A 176 7.29 -17.98 -11.91
N ILE A 177 6.63 -16.86 -12.21
CA ILE A 177 5.54 -16.30 -11.38
C ILE A 177 4.19 -16.65 -12.02
N THR A 178 3.32 -17.32 -11.27
CA THR A 178 1.95 -17.62 -11.69
C THR A 178 0.95 -16.97 -10.76
N VAL A 179 0.01 -16.20 -11.31
CA VAL A 179 -1.12 -15.62 -10.56
C VAL A 179 -2.25 -16.63 -10.51
N LEU A 180 -2.70 -16.94 -9.30
CA LEU A 180 -3.78 -17.90 -9.04
C LEU A 180 -5.13 -17.21 -8.82
N LYS A 181 -5.14 -16.06 -8.15
CA LYS A 181 -6.32 -15.22 -7.91
C LYS A 181 -5.93 -13.76 -7.86
N LYS A 182 -6.91 -12.89 -8.16
CA LYS A 182 -6.80 -11.44 -8.04
C LYS A 182 -8.04 -10.89 -7.33
N ILE A 183 -7.84 -9.95 -6.41
CA ILE A 183 -8.87 -9.31 -5.60
C ILE A 183 -8.67 -7.80 -5.66
N ARG A 184 -9.77 -7.05 -5.70
CA ARG A 184 -9.82 -5.60 -5.54
C ARG A 184 -10.46 -5.28 -4.19
N TRP A 185 -9.89 -4.34 -3.45
CA TRP A 185 -10.57 -3.70 -2.33
C TRP A 185 -10.29 -2.20 -2.35
N GLU A 186 -11.22 -1.42 -1.82
CA GLU A 186 -11.20 0.04 -1.88
C GLU A 186 -11.67 0.61 -0.55
N TYR A 187 -10.92 1.57 -0.02
CA TYR A 187 -11.22 2.20 1.26
C TYR A 187 -11.59 3.66 1.07
N ASP A 188 -12.73 4.09 1.60
CA ASP A 188 -13.17 5.49 1.64
C ASP A 188 -13.45 5.92 3.09
N LEU A 189 -12.93 7.09 3.45
CA LEU A 189 -13.12 7.70 4.76
C LEU A 189 -13.15 9.21 4.61
N HIS A 190 -14.19 9.84 5.15
CA HIS A 190 -14.28 11.28 5.30
C HIS A 190 -14.55 11.63 6.76
N MET A 191 -13.73 12.50 7.33
CA MET A 191 -13.94 13.03 8.68
C MET A 191 -14.10 14.54 8.63
N LYS A 192 -15.08 15.05 9.40
CA LYS A 192 -15.26 16.47 9.67
C LYS A 192 -14.74 16.79 11.07
N VAL A 193 -13.92 17.83 11.15
CA VAL A 193 -13.26 18.30 12.36
C VAL A 193 -13.69 19.75 12.61
N ASP A 194 -14.05 20.03 13.86
CA ASP A 194 -14.25 21.39 14.35
C ASP A 194 -13.10 21.72 15.32
N PRO A 195 -12.15 22.57 14.91
CA PRO A 195 -10.97 22.85 15.70
C PRO A 195 -11.23 23.82 16.87
N PHE A 196 -12.45 24.35 17.00
CA PHE A 196 -12.86 25.19 18.13
C PHE A 196 -13.50 24.40 19.26
N MET A 197 -13.81 23.12 19.03
CA MET A 197 -14.30 22.24 20.08
C MET A 197 -13.17 21.84 21.05
N PRO A 198 -13.53 21.51 22.31
CA PRO A 198 -12.59 20.96 23.27
C PRO A 198 -11.93 19.68 22.77
N LEU A 199 -10.73 19.41 23.28
CA LEU A 199 -10.02 18.15 23.03
C LEU A 199 -10.91 16.95 23.42
N GLY A 200 -10.92 15.93 22.57
CA GLY A 200 -11.80 14.76 22.67
C GLY A 200 -13.17 14.97 22.02
N SER A 201 -13.41 16.11 21.37
CA SER A 201 -14.69 16.43 20.72
C SER A 201 -14.52 17.23 19.42
N ARG A 202 -13.29 17.34 18.90
CA ARG A 202 -13.00 18.04 17.65
C ARG A 202 -13.48 17.25 16.45
N VAL A 203 -13.30 15.93 16.44
CA VAL A 203 -13.92 15.09 15.40
C VAL A 203 -15.44 15.10 15.58
N ARG A 204 -16.15 15.68 14.61
CA ARG A 204 -17.61 15.86 14.68
C ARG A 204 -18.37 14.75 13.98
N LYS A 205 -17.83 14.26 12.87
CA LYS A 205 -18.45 13.23 12.04
C LYS A 205 -17.38 12.38 11.37
N ILE A 206 -17.66 11.08 11.29
CA ILE A 206 -16.86 10.09 10.59
C ILE A 206 -17.80 9.39 9.60
N TYR A 207 -17.50 9.49 8.32
CA TYR A 207 -18.16 8.75 7.25
C TYR A 207 -17.20 7.67 6.78
N ASP A 208 -17.44 6.44 7.21
CA ASP A 208 -16.55 5.30 7.02
C ASP A 208 -17.31 4.08 6.47
N VAL A 209 -18.30 4.35 5.61
CA VAL A 209 -19.11 3.30 5.00
C VAL A 209 -18.44 2.88 3.70
N GLN A 210 -18.05 1.61 3.65
CA GLN A 210 -17.37 1.03 2.49
C GLN A 210 -18.40 0.60 1.44
N ASP A 211 -18.87 1.56 0.63
CA ASP A 211 -19.87 1.32 -0.43
C ASP A 211 -19.28 0.57 -1.64
N SER A 212 -17.96 0.67 -1.84
CA SER A 212 -17.26 0.06 -2.96
C SER A 212 -16.96 -1.41 -2.67
N ALA A 213 -17.65 -2.29 -3.39
CA ALA A 213 -17.54 -3.74 -3.19
C ALA A 213 -16.11 -4.24 -3.35
N ILE A 214 -15.70 -5.12 -2.44
CA ILE A 214 -14.58 -6.02 -2.65
C ILE A 214 -14.88 -6.84 -3.90
N MET A 215 -14.07 -6.70 -4.95
CA MET A 215 -14.31 -7.40 -6.21
C MET A 215 -13.33 -8.55 -6.37
N MET A 216 -13.89 -9.77 -6.39
CA MET A 216 -13.17 -10.94 -6.86
C MET A 216 -13.10 -10.88 -8.38
N MET A 217 -11.90 -10.81 -8.92
CA MET A 217 -11.69 -10.68 -10.35
C MET A 217 -11.93 -12.01 -11.07
N ASP A 218 -12.40 -11.94 -12.31
CA ASP A 218 -12.84 -13.07 -13.14
C ASP A 218 -11.84 -14.25 -13.13
N PRO A 219 -12.27 -15.45 -12.67
CA PRO A 219 -11.40 -16.63 -12.62
C PRO A 219 -10.93 -17.11 -14.00
N ASP A 220 -11.65 -16.81 -15.08
CA ASP A 220 -11.34 -17.28 -16.44
C ASP A 220 -10.37 -16.33 -17.16
N LYS A 221 -10.11 -15.15 -16.58
CA LYS A 221 -9.15 -14.19 -17.10
C LYS A 221 -7.75 -14.49 -16.58
N THR A 222 -6.80 -14.66 -17.49
CA THR A 222 -5.38 -14.76 -17.12
C THR A 222 -4.86 -13.40 -16.68
N TYR A 223 -4.38 -13.32 -15.43
CA TYR A 223 -3.72 -12.13 -14.89
C TYR A 223 -2.21 -12.31 -14.87
N ARG A 224 -1.48 -11.26 -15.21
CA ARG A 224 -0.04 -11.15 -14.95
C ARG A 224 0.17 -10.29 -13.72
N LEU A 225 1.15 -10.65 -12.90
CA LEU A 225 1.60 -9.79 -11.81
C LEU A 225 2.38 -8.62 -12.43
N PRO A 226 1.93 -7.37 -12.27
CA PRO A 226 2.66 -6.23 -12.81
C PRO A 226 4.03 -6.14 -12.15
N ILE A 227 5.07 -5.83 -12.91
CA ILE A 227 6.43 -5.85 -12.39
C ILE A 227 6.57 -4.85 -11.25
N ALA A 228 5.95 -3.67 -11.33
CA ALA A 228 5.93 -2.69 -10.25
C ALA A 228 5.36 -3.19 -8.91
N ALA A 229 4.66 -4.33 -8.89
CA ALA A 229 4.18 -4.99 -7.67
C ALA A 229 5.24 -5.95 -7.08
N THR A 230 6.40 -6.14 -7.73
CA THR A 230 7.42 -7.11 -7.33
C THR A 230 8.73 -6.54 -6.83
N PHE A 231 8.89 -5.23 -6.85
CA PHE A 231 10.13 -4.58 -6.46
C PHE A 231 9.86 -3.22 -5.81
N PRO A 232 10.84 -2.67 -5.08
CA PRO A 232 10.70 -1.38 -4.43
C PRO A 232 10.40 -0.21 -5.39
N PRO A 233 9.95 0.94 -4.87
CA PRO A 233 9.64 1.17 -3.45
C PRO A 233 8.29 0.55 -3.09
N HIS A 234 8.11 0.28 -1.80
CA HIS A 234 6.78 0.01 -1.25
C HIS A 234 6.08 1.31 -0.83
N CYS A 235 4.75 1.27 -0.64
CA CYS A 235 3.92 2.45 -0.37
C CYS A 235 4.49 3.34 0.75
N ASN A 236 4.81 2.76 1.91
CA ASN A 236 5.35 3.51 3.05
C ASN A 236 6.72 4.17 2.80
N ALA A 237 7.54 3.63 1.89
CA ALA A 237 8.82 4.24 1.53
C ALA A 237 8.68 5.29 0.42
N ALA A 238 7.68 5.15 -0.46
CA ALA A 238 7.43 6.04 -1.59
C ALA A 238 6.63 7.30 -1.23
N GLN A 239 5.89 7.27 -0.11
CA GLN A 239 5.00 8.37 0.28
C GLN A 239 5.74 9.61 0.74
N SER A 240 5.18 10.76 0.39
CA SER A 240 5.60 12.08 0.86
C SER A 240 4.38 12.86 1.31
N LEU A 241 4.52 13.67 2.36
CA LEU A 241 3.48 14.60 2.80
C LEU A 241 3.83 16.00 2.29
N ILE A 242 2.97 16.57 1.47
CA ILE A 242 3.22 17.87 0.83
C ILE A 242 2.08 18.83 1.16
N TRP A 243 2.45 20.03 1.60
CA TRP A 243 1.54 21.15 1.77
C TRP A 243 1.33 21.88 0.45
N TYR A 244 0.06 22.05 0.07
CA TYR A 244 -0.39 22.81 -1.08
C TYR A 244 -1.22 24.01 -0.59
N PRO A 245 -0.64 25.23 -0.56
CA PRO A 245 -1.40 26.42 -0.22
C PRO A 245 -2.42 26.74 -1.31
N LYS A 246 -3.57 27.31 -0.94
CA LYS A 246 -4.56 27.82 -1.90
C LYS A 246 -4.14 29.17 -2.51
N ASP A 247 -3.37 29.96 -1.76
CA ASP A 247 -2.78 31.21 -2.23
C ASP A 247 -1.78 30.94 -3.36
N PRO A 248 -2.04 31.43 -4.59
CA PRO A 248 -1.18 31.17 -5.76
C PRO A 248 0.20 31.81 -5.65
N HIS A 249 0.40 32.77 -4.74
CA HIS A 249 1.71 33.38 -4.49
C HIS A 249 2.59 32.55 -3.54
N LYS A 250 2.03 31.51 -2.91
CA LYS A 250 2.78 30.60 -2.03
C LYS A 250 3.10 29.31 -2.78
N HIS A 251 4.30 28.79 -2.53
CA HIS A 251 4.74 27.54 -3.12
C HIS A 251 4.38 26.33 -2.25
N ALA A 252 4.19 25.18 -2.91
CA ALA A 252 4.07 23.90 -2.23
C ALA A 252 5.33 23.60 -1.42
N ARG A 253 5.18 22.88 -0.30
CA ARG A 253 6.27 22.56 0.62
C ARG A 253 6.22 21.11 1.06
N ILE A 254 7.38 20.45 1.04
CA ILE A 254 7.53 19.11 1.60
C ILE A 254 7.48 19.22 3.13
N LEU A 255 6.53 18.52 3.74
CA LEU A 255 6.44 18.37 5.19
C LEU A 255 7.14 17.09 5.63
N VAL A 256 6.94 16.00 4.89
CA VAL A 256 7.63 14.72 5.10
C VAL A 256 8.18 14.24 3.75
N PRO A 257 9.51 14.10 3.60
CA PRO A 257 10.09 13.57 2.38
C PRO A 257 9.87 12.06 2.25
N PRO A 258 9.92 11.50 1.02
CA PRO A 258 9.91 10.05 0.83
C PRO A 258 11.20 9.43 1.35
N LYS A 259 11.17 8.14 1.71
CA LYS A 259 12.40 7.40 2.05
C LYS A 259 13.10 6.85 0.79
N GLN A 260 12.31 6.52 -0.22
CA GLN A 260 12.77 5.95 -1.49
C GLN A 260 12.11 6.66 -2.66
N ILE A 261 12.90 6.97 -3.69
CA ILE A 261 12.44 7.53 -4.96
C ILE A 261 12.99 6.72 -6.13
N ILE A 262 12.34 6.84 -7.29
CA ILE A 262 12.65 6.06 -8.50
C ILE A 262 13.21 6.91 -9.64
N VAL A 263 13.48 8.19 -9.34
CA VAL A 263 14.06 9.18 -10.24
C VAL A 263 15.06 10.00 -9.43
N PRO A 264 16.00 10.71 -10.07
CA PRO A 264 16.86 11.67 -9.38
C PRO A 264 16.04 12.69 -8.57
N TRP A 265 16.56 13.11 -7.41
CA TRP A 265 15.84 14.03 -6.53
C TRP A 265 15.36 15.33 -7.21
N GLU A 266 16.14 15.87 -8.14
CA GLU A 266 15.77 17.06 -8.89
C GLU A 266 14.50 16.85 -9.73
N GLU A 267 14.43 15.73 -10.45
CA GLU A 267 13.24 15.34 -11.22
C GLU A 267 12.05 15.13 -10.30
N TRP A 268 12.25 14.46 -9.16
CA TRP A 268 11.21 14.29 -8.15
C TRP A 268 10.65 15.64 -7.68
N VAL A 269 11.51 16.62 -7.38
CA VAL A 269 11.09 17.96 -6.94
C VAL A 269 10.29 18.66 -8.05
N HIS A 270 10.74 18.57 -9.30
CA HIS A 270 10.05 19.18 -10.43
C HIS A 270 8.67 18.58 -10.67
N ASP A 271 8.54 17.26 -10.60
CA ASP A 271 7.28 16.56 -10.78
C ASP A 271 6.28 16.85 -9.65
N MET A 272 6.76 16.93 -8.41
CA MET A 272 5.90 17.05 -7.23
C MET A 272 5.55 18.49 -6.86
N LEU A 273 6.49 19.42 -7.05
CA LEU A 273 6.41 20.81 -6.58
C LEU A 273 6.51 21.86 -7.71
N GLY A 274 6.89 21.45 -8.92
CA GLY A 274 7.09 22.33 -10.07
C GLY A 274 8.53 22.81 -10.26
N ARG A 275 8.83 23.31 -11.46
CA ARG A 275 10.20 23.69 -11.90
C ARG A 275 10.86 24.82 -11.12
N ASN A 276 10.06 25.66 -10.46
CA ASN A 276 10.57 26.79 -9.67
C ASN A 276 10.83 26.42 -8.20
N ALA A 277 10.60 25.15 -7.83
CA ALA A 277 10.78 24.69 -6.46
C ALA A 277 12.27 24.59 -6.09
N ARG A 278 12.58 24.84 -4.81
CA ARG A 278 13.95 24.76 -4.32
C ARG A 278 14.40 23.29 -4.25
N VAL A 279 15.47 22.98 -4.98
CA VAL A 279 16.09 21.65 -4.96
C VAL A 279 17.06 21.57 -3.77
N ARG A 280 16.63 20.92 -2.68
CA ARG A 280 17.51 20.51 -1.59
C ARG A 280 17.14 19.10 -1.14
N LYS A 281 18.04 18.14 -1.38
CA LYS A 281 17.82 16.73 -1.03
C LYS A 281 17.97 16.50 0.47
N PRO A 282 16.96 15.94 1.16
CA PRO A 282 17.11 15.43 2.52
C PRO A 282 18.06 14.22 2.56
N ASN A 283 18.88 14.11 3.61
CA ASN A 283 19.87 13.04 3.75
C ASN A 283 19.27 11.62 3.78
N GLU A 284 18.02 11.50 4.21
CA GLU A 284 17.33 10.22 4.41
C GLU A 284 16.71 9.66 3.11
N VAL A 285 16.72 10.43 2.02
CA VAL A 285 16.14 10.02 0.73
C VAL A 285 17.12 9.16 -0.05
N SER A 286 16.73 7.91 -0.32
CA SER A 286 17.48 6.98 -1.17
C SER A 286 16.90 6.91 -2.59
N GLU A 287 17.77 6.88 -3.59
CA GLU A 287 17.40 6.71 -5.00
C GLU A 287 17.54 5.23 -5.38
N ILE A 288 16.46 4.62 -5.86
CA ILE A 288 16.47 3.26 -6.37
C ILE A 288 16.98 3.34 -7.81
N GLY A 289 18.18 2.82 -8.06
CA GLY A 289 18.84 2.89 -9.37
C GLY A 289 18.09 2.19 -10.50
N ASP A 290 18.39 2.59 -11.74
CA ASP A 290 17.74 2.19 -12.99
C ASP A 290 17.66 0.68 -13.24
N THR A 291 18.56 -0.11 -12.63
CA THR A 291 18.60 -1.57 -12.80
C THR A 291 17.35 -2.29 -12.28
N LEU A 292 16.52 -1.62 -11.48
CA LEU A 292 15.23 -2.15 -10.99
C LEU A 292 14.02 -1.56 -11.72
N VAL A 293 14.18 -0.49 -12.51
CA VAL A 293 13.07 0.21 -13.18
C VAL A 293 12.69 -0.47 -14.51
N CYS A 294 13.63 -1.22 -15.11
CA CYS A 294 13.50 -1.84 -16.44
C CYS A 294 13.43 -3.38 -16.46
N ALA A 295 13.27 -4.04 -15.31
CA ALA A 295 13.16 -5.51 -15.24
C ALA A 295 11.72 -5.98 -15.44
#